data_AF-A0A6G3WS46-F1
#
_entry.id   AF-A0A6G3WS46-F1
#
_cell.length_a   1.000
_cell.length_b   1.000
_cell.length_c   1.000
_cell.angle_alpha   90.00
_cell.angle_beta   90.00
_cell.angle_gamma   90.00
#
_symmetry.space_group_name_H-M   'P 1'
#
loop_
_entity.id
_entity.type
_entity.pdbx_description
1 polymer ?
#
loop_
_entity_poly.entity_id
_entity_poly.type
_entity_poly.pdbx_seq_one_letter_code
_entity_poly.pdbx_strand_id
1 'polypeptide(L)'
;MQHTAPPGETGSGVAAPYLPTDRTVPTRSKERASYDRELVHSILDEAYLCHLGFVRDGAPVVLPTLYGRIGERLYVHGSTGSRPLRSARSADPGLPVCLTVTHVDALVLARSAFHHSINYRS
;
A
#
# COMPACT_ATOMS: atom_id res chain seq x y z
N MET A 1 9.81 -11.59 38.39
CA MET A 1 8.79 -12.63 38.15
C MET A 1 8.22 -12.37 36.76
N GLN A 2 8.59 -13.19 35.78
CA GLN A 2 8.14 -13.05 34.40
C GLN A 2 6.74 -13.67 34.29
N HIS A 3 5.75 -12.87 33.90
CA HIS A 3 4.40 -13.34 33.60
C HIS A 3 4.37 -13.71 32.10
N THR A 4 4.51 -14.99 31.80
CA THR A 4 4.31 -15.53 30.45
C THR A 4 2.80 -15.56 30.18
N ALA A 5 2.32 -14.73 29.25
CA ALA A 5 0.96 -14.80 28.75
C ALA A 5 0.77 -16.10 27.93
N PRO A 6 -0.42 -16.73 27.97
CA PRO A 6 -0.68 -17.95 27.21
C PRO A 6 -0.77 -17.64 25.70
N PRO A 7 -0.47 -18.61 24.82
CA PRO A 7 -0.70 -18.46 23.39
C PRO A 7 -2.22 -18.36 23.16
N GLY A 8 -2.65 -17.18 22.69
CA GLY A 8 -4.03 -16.95 22.28
C GLY A 8 -4.39 -17.84 21.09
N GLU A 9 -5.53 -18.50 21.19
CA GLU A 9 -6.16 -19.29 20.14
C GLU A 9 -6.26 -18.47 18.84
N THR A 10 -5.49 -18.84 17.82
CA THR A 10 -5.68 -18.32 16.46
C THR A 10 -6.90 -19.00 15.87
N GLY A 11 -8.08 -18.51 16.23
CA GLY A 11 -9.28 -18.77 15.45
C GLY A 11 -9.02 -18.31 14.02
N SER A 12 -9.11 -19.23 13.05
CA SER A 12 -9.06 -18.93 11.62
C SER A 12 -10.34 -18.19 11.20
N GLY A 13 -10.51 -16.97 11.72
CA GLY A 13 -11.53 -16.05 11.24
C GLY A 13 -11.01 -15.42 9.97
N VAL A 14 -11.57 -15.80 8.82
CA VAL A 14 -11.33 -15.08 7.56
C VAL A 14 -11.70 -13.63 7.80
N ALA A 15 -10.70 -12.74 7.75
CA ALA A 15 -10.92 -11.34 8.03
C ALA A 15 -11.76 -10.72 6.89
N ALA A 16 -12.84 -10.01 7.24
CA ALA A 16 -13.74 -9.42 6.27
C ALA A 16 -12.98 -8.51 5.27
N PRO A 17 -13.36 -8.42 3.98
CA PRO A 17 -12.66 -7.59 3.00
C PRO A 17 -12.67 -6.09 3.36
N TYR A 18 -11.80 -5.31 2.73
CA TYR A 18 -11.80 -3.86 2.87
C TYR A 18 -13.06 -3.27 2.23
N LEU A 19 -13.66 -2.28 2.90
CA LEU A 19 -14.82 -1.58 2.37
C LEU A 19 -14.37 -0.61 1.27
N PRO A 20 -14.89 -0.74 0.03
CA PRO A 20 -14.60 0.22 -1.02
C PRO A 20 -15.16 1.61 -0.67
N THR A 21 -14.46 2.65 -1.10
CA THR A 21 -14.87 4.05 -0.97
C THR A 21 -14.84 4.73 -2.34
N ASP A 22 -15.45 5.91 -2.45
CA ASP A 22 -15.36 6.71 -3.68
C ASP A 22 -13.92 6.99 -4.13
N ARG A 23 -12.96 6.99 -3.20
CA ARG A 23 -11.53 7.21 -3.47
C ARG A 23 -10.79 5.95 -3.91
N THR A 24 -11.30 4.76 -3.61
CA THR A 24 -10.59 3.48 -3.86
C THR A 24 -11.22 2.66 -4.98
N VAL A 25 -12.44 2.98 -5.41
CA VAL A 25 -13.08 2.34 -6.57
C VAL A 25 -12.53 2.91 -7.87
N PRO A 26 -11.81 2.12 -8.70
CA PRO A 26 -11.27 2.62 -9.96
C PRO A 26 -12.39 2.88 -10.97
N THR A 27 -12.18 3.81 -11.90
CA THR A 27 -13.16 4.10 -12.96
C THR A 27 -13.06 3.14 -14.14
N ARG A 28 -11.87 2.55 -14.38
CA ARG A 28 -11.56 1.63 -15.47
C ARG A 28 -11.12 0.27 -14.91
N SER A 29 -11.49 -0.80 -15.61
CA SER A 29 -11.13 -2.18 -15.25
C SER A 29 -11.49 -2.54 -13.81
N LYS A 30 -12.71 -2.17 -13.38
CA LYS A 30 -13.24 -2.38 -12.03
C LYS A 30 -13.20 -3.84 -11.61
N GLU A 31 -13.39 -4.73 -12.57
CA GLU A 31 -13.31 -6.18 -12.42
C GLU A 31 -11.93 -6.68 -11.98
N ARG A 32 -10.88 -5.87 -12.11
CA ARG A 32 -9.52 -6.20 -11.67
C ARG A 32 -9.22 -5.73 -10.24
N ALA A 33 -10.07 -4.92 -9.64
CA ALA A 33 -9.87 -4.46 -8.26
C ALA A 33 -10.27 -5.58 -7.29
N SER A 34 -9.36 -5.93 -6.38
CA SER A 34 -9.67 -6.77 -5.24
C SER A 34 -9.56 -5.97 -3.94
N TYR A 35 -10.49 -6.22 -3.03
CA TYR A 35 -10.49 -5.69 -1.67
C TYR A 35 -10.34 -6.81 -0.63
N ASP A 36 -10.01 -8.02 -1.09
CA ASP A 36 -9.71 -9.14 -0.21
C ASP A 36 -8.53 -8.80 0.70
N ARG A 37 -8.69 -9.00 2.01
CA ARG A 37 -7.70 -8.53 2.99
C ARG A 37 -6.39 -9.27 2.84
N GLU A 38 -6.48 -10.60 2.71
CA GLU A 38 -5.32 -11.48 2.69
C GLU A 38 -4.50 -11.23 1.43
N LEU A 39 -5.16 -11.03 0.28
CA LEU A 39 -4.50 -10.65 -0.96
C LEU A 39 -3.83 -9.28 -0.88
N VAL A 40 -4.48 -8.27 -0.30
CA VAL A 40 -3.86 -6.95 -0.12
C VAL A 40 -2.64 -7.05 0.78
N HIS A 41 -2.74 -7.79 1.89
CA HIS A 41 -1.63 -7.98 2.81
C HIS A 41 -0.48 -8.76 2.18
N SER A 42 -0.74 -9.80 1.40
CA SER A 42 0.31 -10.58 0.73
C SER A 42 1.08 -9.74 -0.30
N ILE A 43 0.38 -8.93 -1.10
CA ILE A 43 1.03 -7.98 -2.04
C ILE A 43 1.96 -7.02 -1.29
N LEU A 44 1.53 -6.52 -0.13
CA LEU A 44 2.32 -5.64 0.72
C LEU A 44 3.49 -6.37 1.40
N ASP A 45 3.36 -7.65 1.74
CA ASP A 45 4.42 -8.39 2.42
C ASP A 45 5.51 -8.90 1.46
N GLU A 46 5.21 -9.01 0.17
CA GLU A 46 6.16 -9.44 -0.87
C GLU A 46 7.14 -8.33 -1.29
N ALA A 47 6.97 -7.08 -0.83
CA ALA A 47 7.82 -5.95 -1.19
C ALA A 47 8.32 -5.15 0.03
N TYR A 48 9.46 -4.49 -0.16
CA TYR A 48 10.02 -3.52 0.81
C TYR A 48 10.01 -2.09 0.28
N LEU A 49 9.84 -1.90 -1.04
CA LEU A 49 9.87 -0.61 -1.71
C LEU A 49 8.45 -0.15 -2.04
N CYS A 50 8.14 1.10 -1.73
CA CYS A 50 6.91 1.76 -2.17
C CYS A 50 7.20 3.11 -2.80
N HIS A 51 6.17 3.66 -3.45
CA HIS A 51 6.12 5.03 -3.93
C HIS A 51 5.14 5.81 -3.06
N LEU A 52 5.66 6.76 -2.28
CA LEU A 52 4.87 7.62 -1.41
C LEU A 52 4.50 8.91 -2.13
N GLY A 53 3.25 9.02 -2.56
CA GLY A 53 2.63 10.19 -3.16
C GLY A 53 2.07 11.16 -2.12
N PHE A 54 2.35 12.46 -2.25
CA PHE A 54 1.76 13.52 -1.42
C PHE A 54 1.78 14.87 -2.14
N VAL A 55 1.02 15.84 -1.66
CA VAL A 55 1.02 17.21 -2.22
C VAL A 55 1.93 18.10 -1.37
N ARG A 56 2.79 18.87 -2.05
CA ARG A 56 3.68 19.85 -1.45
C ARG A 56 3.64 21.13 -2.27
N ASP A 57 3.43 22.27 -1.62
CA ASP A 57 3.41 23.58 -2.27
C ASP A 57 2.46 23.62 -3.48
N GLY A 58 1.31 22.93 -3.38
CA GLY A 58 0.32 22.80 -4.45
C GLY A 58 0.66 21.79 -5.56
N ALA A 59 1.83 21.15 -5.53
CA ALA A 59 2.27 20.20 -6.54
C ALA A 59 2.39 18.75 -6.01
N PRO A 60 2.09 17.72 -6.80
CA PRO A 60 2.29 16.34 -6.40
C PRO A 60 3.79 15.99 -6.35
N VAL A 61 4.16 15.20 -5.36
CA VAL A 61 5.49 14.61 -5.17
C VAL A 61 5.33 13.11 -5.04
N VAL A 62 6.20 12.33 -5.68
CA VAL A 62 6.29 10.88 -5.52
C VAL A 62 7.70 10.53 -5.03
N LEU A 63 7.79 9.97 -3.84
CA LEU A 63 9.05 9.59 -3.21
C LEU A 63 9.17 8.06 -3.14
N PRO A 64 10.15 7.44 -3.82
CA PRO A 64 10.51 6.06 -3.56
C PRO A 64 11.12 5.94 -2.16
N THR A 65 10.58 5.05 -1.34
CA THR A 65 11.07 4.80 0.03
C THR A 65 10.80 3.37 0.46
N LEU A 66 11.45 2.93 1.54
CA LEU A 66 11.13 1.65 2.16
C LEU A 66 9.91 1.75 3.07
N TYR A 67 9.20 0.64 3.20
CA TYR A 67 8.13 0.46 4.18
C TYR A 67 8.21 -0.92 4.83
N GLY A 68 7.47 -1.08 5.93
CA GLY A 68 7.16 -2.38 6.52
C GLY A 68 5.72 -2.41 7.02
N ARG A 69 5.07 -3.57 6.95
CA ARG A 69 3.73 -3.78 7.49
C ARG A 69 3.81 -4.49 8.84
N ILE A 70 3.02 -4.03 9.81
CA ILE A 70 2.78 -4.74 11.08
C ILE A 70 1.28 -4.71 11.34
N GLY A 71 0.62 -5.87 11.18
CA GLY A 71 -0.84 -5.96 11.21
C GLY A 71 -1.49 -5.04 10.18
N GLU A 72 -2.41 -4.18 10.61
CA GLU A 72 -3.15 -3.25 9.74
C GLU A 72 -2.42 -1.92 9.48
N ARG A 73 -1.13 -1.80 9.84
CA ARG A 73 -0.38 -0.54 9.74
C ARG A 73 0.84 -0.68 8.85
N LEU A 74 1.01 0.31 7.98
CA LEU A 74 2.24 0.52 7.21
C LEU A 74 3.10 1.56 7.90
N TYR A 75 4.37 1.22 8.07
CA TYR A 75 5.40 2.08 8.63
C TYR A 75 6.34 2.47 7.52
N VAL A 76 6.56 3.78 7.36
CA VAL A 76 7.58 4.34 6.48
C VAL A 76 8.61 5.05 7.34
N HIS A 77 9.88 4.99 6.95
CA HIS A 77 10.95 5.68 7.65
C HIS A 77 11.57 6.77 6.78
N GLY A 78 12.26 7.71 7.42
CA GLY A 78 12.97 8.77 6.74
C GLY A 78 13.70 9.67 7.73
N SER A 79 14.56 10.55 7.21
CA SER A 79 15.23 11.56 8.05
C SER A 79 14.19 12.47 8.71
N THR A 80 14.41 12.82 9.98
CA THR A 80 13.59 13.80 10.70
C THR A 80 13.66 15.20 10.06
N GLY A 81 14.75 15.49 9.33
CA GLY A 81 14.89 16.70 8.52
C GLY A 81 14.27 16.60 7.13
N SER A 82 13.84 15.41 6.71
CA SER A 82 13.22 15.24 5.40
C SER A 82 11.87 15.95 5.33
N ARG A 83 11.56 16.47 4.15
CA ARG A 83 10.31 17.20 3.90
C ARG A 83 9.05 16.42 4.27
N PRO A 84 8.84 15.16 3.82
CA PRO A 84 7.61 14.44 4.18
C PRO A 84 7.45 14.22 5.68
N LEU A 85 8.52 13.90 6.41
CA LEU A 85 8.46 13.68 7.86
C LEU A 85 8.24 14.99 8.63
N ARG A 86 8.82 16.10 8.17
CA ARG A 86 8.53 17.43 8.74
C ARG A 86 7.08 17.84 8.49
N SER A 87 6.59 17.70 7.26
CA SER A 87 5.21 18.02 6.90
C SER A 87 4.22 17.16 7.68
N ALA A 88 4.49 15.85 7.84
CA ALA A 88 3.66 14.95 8.64
C ALA A 88 3.61 15.34 10.12
N ARG A 89 4.73 15.82 10.69
CA ARG A 89 4.80 16.29 12.09
C ARG A 89 4.09 17.63 12.29
N SER A 90 4.19 18.54 11.32
CA SER A 90 3.65 19.90 11.44
C SER A 90 2.18 20.02 11.09
N ALA A 91 1.62 19.06 10.36
CA ALA A 91 0.19 19.02 10.03
C ALA A 91 -0.60 18.23 11.09
N ASP A 92 -1.83 18.64 11.34
CA ASP A 92 -2.81 17.95 12.19
C ASP A 92 -4.03 17.59 11.31
N PRO A 93 -4.41 16.30 11.17
CA PRO A 93 -3.95 15.10 11.87
C PRO A 93 -2.65 14.47 11.32
N GLY A 94 -2.03 15.07 10.31
CA GLY A 94 -0.84 14.58 9.66
C GLY A 94 -0.82 14.95 8.18
N LEU A 95 0.20 14.50 7.45
CA LEU A 95 0.28 14.69 6.00
C LEU A 95 -0.60 13.65 5.28
N PRO A 96 -1.59 14.06 4.48
CA PRO A 96 -2.30 13.12 3.61
C PRO A 96 -1.35 12.53 2.58
N VAL A 97 -1.34 11.20 2.47
CA VAL A 97 -0.46 10.46 1.57
C VAL A 97 -1.22 9.39 0.79
N CYS A 98 -0.64 8.96 -0.33
CA CYS A 98 -0.95 7.73 -1.04
C CYS A 98 0.32 6.87 -1.06
N LEU A 99 0.23 5.61 -0.65
CA LEU A 99 1.35 4.66 -0.73
C LEU A 99 1.02 3.62 -1.78
N THR A 100 1.86 3.51 -2.80
CA THR A 100 1.68 2.54 -3.88
C THR A 100 2.82 1.53 -3.86
N VAL A 101 2.46 0.25 -3.90
CA VAL A 101 3.38 -0.86 -4.14
C VAL A 101 3.03 -1.43 -5.51
N THR A 102 4.01 -1.93 -6.25
CA THR A 102 3.73 -2.54 -7.56
C THR A 102 4.72 -3.66 -7.81
N HIS A 103 4.18 -4.82 -8.11
CA HIS A 103 4.91 -5.99 -8.60
C HIS A 103 4.62 -6.15 -10.09
N VAL A 104 5.67 -6.18 -10.89
CA VAL A 104 5.58 -6.53 -12.32
C VAL A 104 5.88 -8.00 -12.43
N ASP A 105 4.86 -8.80 -12.73
CA ASP A 105 4.98 -10.26 -12.75
C ASP A 105 5.39 -10.77 -14.15
N ALA A 106 4.88 -10.17 -15.23
CA ALA A 106 5.25 -10.55 -16.59
C ALA A 106 4.88 -9.50 -17.66
N LEU A 107 5.59 -9.52 -18.79
CA LEU A 107 5.16 -8.84 -20.02
C LEU A 107 4.15 -9.71 -20.79
N VAL A 108 3.07 -9.09 -21.28
CA VAL A 108 2.08 -9.75 -22.13
C VAL A 108 2.25 -9.28 -23.56
N LEU A 109 2.79 -10.15 -24.41
CA LEU A 109 3.04 -9.87 -25.83
C LEU A 109 1.90 -10.43 -26.71
N ALA A 110 1.19 -9.55 -27.41
CA ALA A 110 0.07 -9.88 -28.28
C ALA A 110 0.42 -9.61 -29.75
N ARG A 111 -0.44 -10.07 -30.67
CA ARG A 111 -0.27 -9.84 -32.12
C ARG A 111 -0.53 -8.41 -32.57
N SER A 112 -1.19 -7.60 -31.74
CA SER A 112 -1.50 -6.19 -32.01
C SER A 112 -0.94 -5.33 -30.89
N ALA A 113 -0.36 -4.18 -31.25
CA ALA A 113 0.21 -3.23 -30.30
C ALA A 113 -0.80 -2.77 -29.24
N PHE A 114 -2.09 -2.68 -29.60
CA PHE A 114 -3.17 -2.30 -28.68
C PHE A 114 -3.47 -3.32 -27.58
N HIS A 115 -2.98 -4.55 -27.72
CA HIS A 115 -3.22 -5.64 -26.76
C HIS A 115 -1.96 -6.04 -25.99
N HIS A 116 -0.84 -5.32 -26.16
CA HIS A 116 0.29 -5.46 -25.24
C HIS A 116 -0.12 -4.99 -23.84
N SER A 117 0.37 -5.71 -22.83
CA SER A 117 0.05 -5.42 -21.45
C SER A 117 1.14 -5.93 -20.52
N ILE A 118 0.88 -5.81 -19.22
CA ILE A 118 1.72 -6.32 -18.15
C ILE A 118 0.80 -7.03 -17.16
N ASN A 119 1.20 -8.22 -16.71
CA ASN A 119 0.62 -8.82 -15.51
C ASN A 119 1.28 -8.14 -14.30
N TYR A 120 0.46 -7.52 -13.46
CA TYR A 120 0.93 -6.80 -12.28
C TYR A 120 -0.04 -6.96 -11.11
N ARG A 121 0.48 -6.72 -9.91
CA ARG A 121 -0.26 -6.55 -8.66
C ARG A 121 0.15 -5.23 -8.02
N SER A 122 -0.80 -4.38 -7.62
CA SER A 122 -0.52 -3.04 -7.09
C SER A 122 -1.54 -2.59 -6.05
#